data_AF-A0A397U535-F1
#
_entry.id   AF-A0A397U535-F1
#
_cell.length_a   1.000
_cell.length_b   1.000
_cell.length_c   1.000
_cell.angle_alpha   90.00
_cell.angle_beta   90.00
_cell.angle_gamma   90.00
#
_symmetry.space_group_name_H-M   'P 1'
#
loop_
_entity.id
_entity.type
_entity.pdbx_description
1 polymer ?
#
loop_
_entity_poly.entity_id
_entity_poly.type
_entity_poly.pdbx_seq_one_letter_code
_entity_poly.pdbx_strand_id
1 'polypeptide(L)'
;MASSTSTKHNGINSVAGELGAKRVAKGKEVVGKEIAALDFNTFDISVLRRYKRIHKLKVKDYATKEELVNAVSRHYASQTPKEVDAISAFIYSVHHKDTLLKLPIP
;
A
#
# COMPACT_ATOMS: atom_id res chain seq x y z
N MET A 1 -59.83 1.37 6.59
CA MET A 1 -59.83 0.63 5.31
C MET A 1 -58.40 0.39 4.88
N ALA A 2 -58.08 -0.88 4.58
CA ALA A 2 -57.02 -1.47 3.76
C ALA A 2 -55.57 -0.92 3.73
N SER A 3 -54.63 -1.84 4.01
CA SER A 3 -53.20 -1.85 3.65
C SER A 3 -52.96 -2.34 2.21
N SER A 4 -51.70 -2.18 1.75
CA SER A 4 -51.01 -2.91 0.64
C SER A 4 -51.29 -2.37 -0.79
N THR A 5 -50.39 -2.33 -1.80
CA THR A 5 -49.17 -3.11 -2.12
C THR A 5 -48.43 -2.50 -3.36
N SER A 6 -47.09 -2.66 -3.43
CA SER A 6 -46.18 -2.95 -4.59
C SER A 6 -46.23 -2.18 -5.94
N THR A 7 -45.06 -1.90 -6.55
CA THR A 7 -44.50 -2.61 -7.74
C THR A 7 -43.19 -1.97 -8.30
N LYS A 8 -42.28 -2.82 -8.81
CA LYS A 8 -40.93 -2.59 -9.35
C LYS A 8 -40.93 -2.12 -10.83
N HIS A 9 -39.89 -1.38 -11.25
CA HIS A 9 -39.38 -1.35 -12.64
C HIS A 9 -37.85 -1.19 -12.58
N ASN A 10 -37.04 -2.22 -12.81
CA ASN A 10 -36.56 -2.82 -14.07
C ASN A 10 -35.64 -1.91 -14.90
N GLY A 11 -34.35 -2.27 -14.97
CA GLY A 11 -33.30 -1.56 -15.70
C GLY A 11 -33.22 -1.95 -17.19
N ILE A 12 -32.60 -1.09 -18.00
CA ILE A 12 -32.20 -1.36 -19.40
C ILE A 12 -30.87 -0.63 -19.72
N ASN A 13 -30.06 -1.32 -20.49
CA ASN A 13 -28.65 -1.15 -20.86
C ASN A 13 -28.26 0.03 -21.78
N SER A 14 -26.97 0.38 -21.70
CA SER A 14 -25.96 0.69 -22.74
C SER A 14 -26.33 1.48 -24.00
N VAL A 15 -25.54 2.52 -24.28
CA VAL A 15 -25.28 3.04 -25.64
C VAL A 15 -23.80 3.40 -25.81
N ALA A 16 -23.21 2.81 -26.84
CA ALA A 16 -21.86 3.03 -27.34
C ALA A 16 -21.74 4.38 -28.09
N GLY A 17 -20.52 4.89 -28.19
CA GLY A 17 -20.21 6.09 -28.97
C GLY A 17 -18.71 6.37 -29.02
N GLU A 18 -18.00 5.64 -29.87
CA GLU A 18 -16.63 5.93 -30.32
C GLU A 18 -16.65 7.20 -31.21
N LEU A 19 -15.56 7.99 -31.24
CA LEU A 19 -15.04 8.70 -32.43
C LEU A 19 -13.83 9.62 -32.09
N GLY A 20 -12.71 9.42 -32.80
CA GLY A 20 -12.00 10.54 -33.45
C GLY A 20 -10.69 11.05 -32.84
N ALA A 21 -9.57 10.72 -33.50
CA ALA A 21 -8.18 11.00 -33.14
C ALA A 21 -7.65 12.43 -33.48
N LYS A 22 -6.55 12.86 -32.82
CA LYS A 22 -5.24 13.27 -33.42
C LYS A 22 -4.24 13.94 -32.42
N ARG A 23 -3.08 13.28 -32.22
CA ARG A 23 -1.64 13.71 -32.11
C ARG A 23 -1.36 15.14 -31.58
N VAL A 24 -0.47 15.42 -30.61
CA VAL A 24 1.02 15.33 -30.55
C VAL A 24 1.41 15.72 -29.09
N ALA A 25 2.25 15.01 -28.33
CA ALA A 25 3.67 15.36 -28.15
C ALA A 25 4.36 14.40 -27.17
N LYS A 26 5.65 14.26 -27.39
CA LYS A 26 6.63 13.33 -26.85
C LYS A 26 6.84 13.49 -25.33
N GLY A 27 6.11 12.70 -24.53
CA GLY A 27 6.52 12.30 -23.19
C GLY A 27 7.03 10.87 -23.26
N LYS A 28 8.28 10.62 -22.89
CA LYS A 28 8.78 9.25 -22.70
C LYS A 28 8.00 8.67 -21.52
N GLU A 29 6.93 7.94 -21.78
CA GLU A 29 6.21 7.21 -20.75
C GLU A 29 7.17 6.21 -20.12
N VAL A 30 7.67 6.57 -18.92
CA VAL A 30 8.11 5.60 -17.93
C VAL A 30 6.92 5.24 -17.03
N VAL A 31 5.70 5.37 -17.55
CA VAL A 31 4.44 4.96 -16.93
C VAL A 31 4.08 3.65 -17.61
N GLY A 32 4.37 2.51 -16.99
CA GLY A 32 4.04 1.22 -17.61
C GLY A 32 4.81 0.01 -17.09
N LYS A 33 5.85 0.19 -16.28
CA LYS A 33 6.22 -0.88 -15.35
C LYS A 33 5.34 -0.69 -14.13
N GLU A 34 4.32 -1.52 -13.99
CA GLU A 34 3.65 -1.71 -12.71
C GLU A 34 4.73 -1.77 -11.63
N ILE A 35 4.70 -0.83 -10.68
CA ILE A 35 5.57 -0.91 -9.52
C ILE A 35 5.18 -2.24 -8.87
N ALA A 36 6.07 -3.22 -8.96
CA ALA A 36 5.78 -4.57 -8.50
C ALA A 36 5.25 -4.47 -7.06
N ALA A 37 4.01 -4.93 -6.86
CA ALA A 37 3.41 -4.95 -5.54
C ALA A 37 4.32 -5.77 -4.63
N LEU A 38 4.67 -5.20 -3.48
CA LEU A 38 5.55 -5.85 -2.52
C LEU A 38 4.83 -7.07 -1.93
N ASP A 39 5.37 -8.27 -2.16
CA ASP A 39 4.83 -9.49 -1.55
C ASP A 39 5.43 -9.70 -0.16
N PHE A 40 4.63 -9.51 0.88
CA PHE A 40 5.09 -9.68 2.25
C PHE A 40 5.25 -11.15 2.68
N ASN A 41 4.75 -12.11 1.89
CA ASN A 41 4.94 -13.53 2.18
C ASN A 41 6.40 -13.97 2.01
N THR A 42 7.18 -13.25 1.22
CA THR A 42 8.60 -13.53 1.02
C THR A 42 9.46 -13.11 2.22
N PHE A 43 8.92 -12.35 3.17
CA PHE A 43 9.65 -11.94 4.37
C PHE A 43 9.63 -12.99 5.47
N ASP A 44 10.73 -13.04 6.22
CA ASP A 44 10.85 -13.84 7.42
C ASP A 44 9.92 -13.34 8.53
N ILE A 45 9.46 -14.26 9.37
CA ILE A 45 8.60 -13.93 10.51
C ILE A 45 9.27 -12.95 11.49
N SER A 46 10.61 -12.97 11.58
CA SER A 46 11.39 -12.04 12.38
C SER A 46 11.28 -10.59 11.89
N VAL A 47 11.30 -10.39 10.58
CA VAL A 47 11.13 -9.08 9.92
C VAL A 47 9.71 -8.58 10.12
N LEU A 48 8.70 -9.44 9.92
CA LEU A 48 7.29 -9.09 10.14
C LEU A 48 7.03 -8.71 11.61
N ARG A 49 7.60 -9.45 12.56
CA ARG A 49 7.54 -9.12 14.00
C ARG A 49 8.26 -7.81 14.33
N ARG A 50 9.39 -7.53 13.68
CA ARG A 50 10.10 -6.25 13.84
C ARG A 50 9.25 -5.09 13.36
N TYR A 51 8.62 -5.23 12.19
CA TYR A 51 7.68 -4.26 11.66
C TYR A 51 6.51 -4.02 12.62
N LYS A 52 5.87 -5.09 13.13
CA LYS A 52 4.83 -5.00 14.17
C LYS A 52 5.28 -4.16 15.36
N ARG A 53 6.50 -4.41 15.87
CA ARG A 53 7.03 -3.73 17.06
C ARG A 53 7.27 -2.24 16.81
N ILE A 54 7.93 -1.89 15.71
CA ILE A 54 8.28 -0.51 15.37
C ILE A 54 7.03 0.34 15.14
N HIS A 55 6.06 -0.20 14.39
CA HIS A 55 4.83 0.49 14.05
C HIS A 55 3.68 0.24 15.04
N LYS A 56 3.94 -0.49 16.14
CA LYS A 56 2.97 -0.80 17.21
C LYS A 56 1.64 -1.38 16.68
N LEU A 57 1.73 -2.30 15.71
CA LEU A 57 0.53 -2.92 15.13
C LEU A 57 -0.22 -3.74 16.19
N LYS A 58 -1.54 -3.56 16.24
CA LYS A 58 -2.46 -4.32 17.09
C LYS A 58 -2.71 -5.71 16.51
N VAL A 59 -1.77 -6.62 16.76
CA VAL A 59 -1.83 -8.04 16.36
C VAL A 59 -1.47 -8.88 17.58
N LYS A 60 -2.06 -10.08 17.73
CA LYS A 60 -1.76 -11.00 18.83
C LYS A 60 -0.27 -11.32 18.93
N ASP A 61 0.22 -11.68 20.12
CA ASP A 61 1.66 -11.89 20.34
C ASP A 61 2.19 -13.19 19.73
N TYR A 62 1.34 -14.21 19.66
CA TYR A 62 1.62 -15.49 18.99
C TYR A 62 0.91 -15.62 17.64
N ALA A 63 0.75 -14.51 16.93
CA ALA A 63 0.12 -14.50 15.62
C ALA A 63 0.88 -15.34 14.60
N THR A 64 0.12 -15.98 13.70
CA THR A 64 0.69 -16.79 12.60
C THR A 64 1.36 -15.88 11.56
N LYS A 65 2.18 -16.48 10.67
CA LYS A 65 2.81 -15.72 9.58
C LYS A 65 1.77 -15.02 8.70
N GLU A 66 0.69 -15.71 8.36
CA GLU A 66 -0.40 -15.17 7.53
C GLU A 66 -1.10 -13.98 8.20
N GLU A 67 -1.39 -14.08 9.50
CA GLU A 67 -1.99 -12.97 10.26
C GLU A 67 -1.07 -11.73 10.28
N LEU A 68 0.25 -11.95 10.44
CA LEU A 68 1.23 -10.88 10.39
C LEU A 68 1.32 -10.26 9.00
N VAL A 69 1.37 -11.06 7.94
CA VAL A 69 1.39 -10.59 6.55
C VAL A 69 0.17 -9.72 6.26
N ASN A 70 -1.03 -10.20 6.58
CA ASN A 70 -2.27 -9.46 6.34
C ASN A 70 -2.32 -8.13 7.10
N ALA A 71 -1.86 -8.12 8.36
CA ALA A 71 -1.82 -6.91 9.15
C ALA A 71 -0.77 -5.90 8.63
N VAL A 72 0.41 -6.39 8.25
CA VAL A 72 1.50 -5.56 7.71
C VAL A 72 1.11 -4.99 6.35
N SER A 73 0.61 -5.80 5.41
CA SER A 73 0.14 -5.35 4.10
C SER A 73 -0.89 -4.23 4.22
N ARG A 74 -1.90 -4.42 5.09
CA ARG A 74 -2.95 -3.42 5.32
C ARG A 74 -2.38 -2.13 5.90
N HIS A 75 -1.50 -2.23 6.90
CA HIS A 75 -0.88 -1.05 7.51
C HIS A 75 0.05 -0.32 6.53
N TYR A 76 0.82 -1.05 5.72
CA TYR A 76 1.71 -0.48 4.72
C TYR A 76 0.94 0.28 3.64
N ALA A 77 -0.15 -0.29 3.13
CA ALA A 77 -1.01 0.36 2.15
C ALA A 77 -1.68 1.65 2.67
N SER A 78 -1.84 1.78 3.99
CA SER A 78 -2.37 3.01 4.60
C SER A 78 -1.30 4.06 4.92
N GLN A 79 0.00 3.77 4.71
CA GLN A 79 1.05 4.75 4.96
C GLN A 79 1.19 5.71 3.79
N THR A 80 1.17 7.00 4.08
CA THR A 80 1.53 8.06 3.13
C THR A 80 2.88 8.64 3.54
N PRO A 81 3.99 8.20 2.92
CA PRO A 81 5.30 8.71 3.27
C PRO A 81 5.45 10.18 2.84
N LYS A 82 6.11 10.98 3.67
CA LYS A 82 6.60 12.30 3.27
C LYS A 82 7.83 12.09 2.41
N GLU A 83 7.69 12.21 1.09
CA GLU A 83 8.71 11.80 0.13
C GLU A 83 10.08 12.45 0.39
N VAL A 84 10.10 13.77 0.59
CA VAL A 84 11.34 14.52 0.82
C VAL A 84 12.08 14.01 2.06
N ASP A 85 11.37 13.82 3.17
CA ASP A 85 11.94 13.33 4.43
C ASP A 85 12.42 11.89 4.28
N ALA A 86 11.63 11.03 3.62
CA ALA A 86 11.95 9.62 3.43
C ALA A 86 13.20 9.42 2.56
N ILE A 87 13.30 10.14 1.44
CA ILE A 87 14.46 10.08 0.54
C ILE A 87 15.69 10.64 1.25
N SER A 88 15.57 11.78 1.94
CA SER A 88 16.68 12.41 2.67
C SER A 88 17.19 11.50 3.78
N ALA A 89 16.28 10.93 4.58
CA ALA A 89 16.63 9.99 5.65
C ALA A 89 17.30 8.73 5.10
N PHE A 90 16.82 8.20 3.96
CA PHE A 90 17.43 7.05 3.31
C PHE A 90 18.86 7.34 2.85
N ILE A 91 19.09 8.42 2.08
CA ILE A 91 20.42 8.79 1.58
C ILE A 91 21.37 9.02 2.75
N TYR A 92 20.94 9.79 3.76
CA TYR A 92 21.74 10.04 4.95
C TYR A 92 22.10 8.74 5.67
N SER A 93 21.12 7.87 5.92
CA SER A 93 21.33 6.59 6.60
C SER A 93 22.25 5.68 5.80
N VAL A 94 22.22 5.72 4.46
CA VAL A 94 23.08 4.90 3.60
C VAL A 94 24.52 5.38 3.55
N HIS A 95 24.72 6.69 3.54
CA HIS A 95 26.06 7.29 3.53
C HIS A 95 26.75 7.24 4.90
N HIS A 96 25.98 7.19 5.99
CA HIS A 96 26.48 7.26 7.37
C HIS A 96 26.22 5.96 8.17
N LYS A 97 26.11 4.82 7.48
CA LYS A 97 25.78 3.51 8.09
C LYS A 97 26.71 3.14 9.25
N ASP A 98 27.97 3.52 9.17
CA ASP A 98 28.99 3.22 10.18
C ASP A 98 28.99 4.22 11.34
N THR A 99 28.34 5.38 11.17
CA THR A 99 28.25 6.45 12.18
C THR A 99 27.03 6.29 13.11
N LEU A 100 26.02 5.52 12.69
CA LEU A 100 24.80 5.24 13.49
C LEU A 100 25.03 4.24 14.63
N LEU A 101 26.21 3.62 14.71
CA LEU A 101 26.58 2.73 15.80
C LEU A 101 27.31 3.50 16.92
N LYS A 102 26.53 4.09 17.84
CA LYS A 102 26.83 4.23 19.28
C LYS A 102 25.88 5.26 19.90
N LEU A 103 24.73 4.80 20.36
CA LEU A 103 24.12 5.41 21.54
C LEU A 103 24.10 4.34 22.63
N PRO A 104 24.78 4.58 23.78
CA PRO A 104 24.69 3.67 24.90
C PRO A 104 23.25 3.69 25.40
N ILE A 105 22.67 2.51 25.53
CA ILE A 105 21.36 2.32 26.14
C ILE A 105 21.58 2.50 27.66
N PRO A 106 20.89 3.46 28.33
CA PRO A 106 20.92 3.57 29.78
C PRO A 106 20.29 2.36 30.47
#